data_AF-A0A0M2HVC6-F1
#
_entry.id   AF-A0A0M2HVC6-F1
#
_cell.length_a   1.000
_cell.length_b   1.000
_cell.length_c   1.000
_cell.angle_alpha   90.00
_cell.angle_beta   90.00
_cell.angle_gamma   90.00
#
_symmetry.space_group_name_H-M   'P 1'
#
loop_
_entity.id
_entity.type
_entity.pdbx_description
1 polymer ?
#
loop_
_entity_poly.entity_id
_entity_poly.type
_entity_poly.pdbx_seq_one_letter_code
_entity_poly.pdbx_strand_id
1 'polypeptide(L)' 'MTAGTTAVVASVNGVAGLTLVRDDRVVGVITGELRSCRWSGMWVVCNPEKLRHWNR' A
#
# COMPACT_ATOMS: atom_id res chain seq x y z
N MET A 1 0.75 10.07 -8.82
CA MET A 1 1.03 8.67 -9.22
C MET A 1 1.80 8.71 -10.52
N THR A 2 2.84 7.91 -10.68
CA THR A 2 3.61 7.85 -11.94
C THR A 2 2.79 7.11 -13.00
N ALA A 3 3.04 7.40 -14.29
CA ALA A 3 2.39 6.69 -15.37
C ALA A 3 2.59 5.17 -15.23
N GLY A 4 1.51 4.40 -15.42
CA GLY A 4 1.51 2.94 -15.28
C GLY A 4 1.44 2.40 -13.84
N THR A 5 1.31 3.27 -12.83
CA THR A 5 1.06 2.82 -11.44
C THR A 5 -0.37 3.16 -11.04
N THR A 6 -1.13 2.17 -10.56
CA THR A 6 -2.47 2.35 -9.98
C THR A 6 -2.42 2.17 -8.46
N ALA A 7 -3.42 2.71 -7.76
CA ALA A 7 -3.58 2.56 -6.32
C ALA A 7 -4.94 1.91 -6.07
N VAL A 8 -4.93 0.82 -5.30
CA VAL A 8 -6.13 0.03 -5.00
C VAL A 8 -6.29 -0.06 -3.49
N VAL A 9 -7.51 0.13 -2.99
CA VAL A 9 -7.81 -0.02 -1.56
C VAL A 9 -7.64 -1.49 -1.17
N ALA A 10 -6.90 -1.70 -0.08
CA ALA A 10 -6.64 -3.04 0.45
C ALA A 10 -6.64 -3.02 1.98
N SER A 11 -6.86 -4.19 2.59
CA SER A 11 -6.63 -4.37 4.02
C SER A 11 -5.17 -4.73 4.25
N VAL A 12 -4.45 -3.88 4.99
CA VAL A 12 -3.04 -4.05 5.34
C VAL A 12 -2.97 -4.35 6.82
N ASN A 13 -2.66 -5.60 7.17
CA ASN A 13 -2.65 -6.08 8.57
C ASN A 13 -3.95 -5.76 9.33
N GLY A 14 -5.10 -5.85 8.66
CA GLY A 14 -6.41 -5.56 9.26
C GLY A 14 -6.82 -4.08 9.27
N VAL A 15 -5.96 -3.17 8.79
CA VAL A 15 -6.25 -1.73 8.71
C VAL A 15 -6.46 -1.31 7.25
N ALA A 16 -7.33 -0.32 7.01
CA ALA A 16 -7.52 0.23 5.67
C ALA A 16 -6.21 0.85 5.14
N GLY A 17 -5.81 0.46 3.94
CA GLY A 17 -4.62 0.96 3.27
C GLY A 17 -4.76 0.93 1.75
N LEU A 18 -3.64 1.14 1.07
CA LEU A 18 -3.53 1.15 -0.39
C LEU A 18 -2.40 0.23 -0.83
N THR A 19 -2.63 -0.59 -1.85
CA THR A 19 -1.57 -1.23 -2.63
C THR A 19 -1.27 -0.38 -3.85
N LEU A 20 0.01 -0.19 -4.15
CA LEU A 20 0.50 0.40 -5.40
C LEU A 20 0.79 -0.73 -6.38
N VAL A 21 0.12 -0.74 -7.52
CA VAL A 21 0.23 -1.79 -8.54
C VAL A 21 0.87 -1.22 -9.80
N ARG A 22 1.87 -1.94 -10.33
CA ARG A 22 2.52 -1.64 -11.61
C ARG A 22 2.79 -2.95 -12.32
N ASP A 23 2.45 -3.02 -13.61
CA ASP A 23 2.63 -4.22 -14.44
C ASP A 23 2.05 -5.48 -13.76
N ASP A 24 0.82 -5.36 -13.23
CA ASP A 24 0.08 -6.37 -12.47
C ASP A 24 0.79 -6.91 -11.21
N ARG A 25 1.77 -6.15 -10.69
CA ARG A 25 2.48 -6.46 -9.45
C ARG A 25 2.32 -5.38 -8.41
N VAL A 26 2.11 -5.79 -7.16
CA VAL A 26 2.17 -4.91 -6.00
C VAL A 26 3.63 -4.52 -5.76
N VAL A 27 3.94 -3.25 -6.00
CA VAL A 27 5.28 -2.64 -5.84
C VAL A 27 5.41 -1.80 -4.58
N GLY A 28 4.30 -1.55 -3.89
CA GLY A 28 4.29 -0.84 -2.63
C GLY A 28 2.98 -1.00 -1.88
N VAL A 29 3.03 -0.82 -0.57
CA VAL A 29 1.85 -0.78 0.29
C VAL A 29 1.94 0.44 1.19
N ILE A 30 0.85 1.18 1.29
CA ILE A 30 0.69 2.34 2.15
C ILE A 30 -0.40 2.02 3.17
N THR A 31 -0.10 2.23 4.44
CA THR A 31 -1.09 2.19 5.53
C THR A 31 -0.75 3.26 6.54
N GLY A 32 -1.67 3.54 7.46
CA GLY A 32 -1.44 4.57 8.45
C GLY A 32 -2.54 4.64 9.48
N GLU A 33 -2.39 5.59 10.38
CA GLU A 33 -3.41 5.93 11.37
C GLU A 33 -4.11 7.22 10.97
N LEU A 34 -5.43 7.17 10.86
CA LEU A 34 -6.28 8.31 10.61
C LEU A 34 -7.12 8.60 11.85
N ARG A 35 -7.03 9.82 12.39
CA ARG A 35 -7.87 10.30 13.50
C ARG A 35 -8.46 11.65 13.12
N SER A 36 -9.79 11.79 13.23
CA SER A 36 -10.49 13.04 12.87
C SER A 36 -10.11 13.59 11.49
N CYS A 37 -10.05 12.71 10.48
CA CYS A 37 -9.62 13.02 9.11
C CYS A 37 -8.18 13.55 8.99
N ARG A 38 -7.33 13.37 10.01
CA ARG A 38 -5.92 13.73 10.01
C ARG A 38 -5.04 12.48 10.17
N TRP A 39 -4.05 12.34 9.31
CA TRP A 39 -3.06 11.28 9.46
C TRP A 39 -2.17 11.59 10.67
N SER A 40 -2.11 10.66 11.62
CA SER A 40 -1.17 10.71 12.76
C SER A 40 0.11 9.93 12.49
N GLY A 41 0.07 8.98 11.54
CA GLY A 41 1.22 8.20 11.11
C GLY A 41 0.95 7.55 9.75
N MET A 42 2.01 7.38 8.96
CA MET A 42 1.96 6.69 7.68
C MET A 42 3.18 5.78 7.55
N TRP A 43 2.95 4.56 7.10
CA TRP A 43 3.97 3.58 6.76
C TRP A 43 3.87 3.24 5.29
N VAL A 44 5.04 3.19 4.65
CA VAL A 44 5.19 2.78 3.26
C VAL A 44 6.15 1.61 3.22
N VAL A 45 5.73 0.51 2.60
CA VAL A 45 6.54 -0.69 2.43
C VAL A 45 6.77 -0.91 0.94
N CYS A 46 8.03 -0.80 0.50
CA CYS A 46 8.44 -1.08 -0.88
C CYS A 46 9.48 -2.22 -0.97
N ASN A 47 9.80 -2.90 0.14
CA ASN A 47 10.76 -4.00 0.14
C ASN A 47 10.19 -5.20 -0.65
N PRO A 48 10.81 -5.63 -1.76
CA PRO A 48 10.31 -6.75 -2.57
C PRO A 48 10.10 -8.04 -1.79
N GLU A 49 10.93 -8.34 -0.79
CA GLU A 49 10.78 -9.55 0.02
C GLU A 49 9.51 -9.52 0.86
N LYS A 50 9.21 -8.36 1.47
CA LYS A 50 7.97 -8.15 2.22
C LYS A 50 6.74 -8.17 1.32
N LEU A 51 6.90 -7.83 0.04
CA LEU A 51 5.81 -7.80 -0.94
C LEU A 51 5.57 -9.14 -1.63
N ARG A 52 6.39 -10.18 -1.39
CA ARG A 52 6.20 -11.50 -2.03
C ARG A 52 4.82 -12.10 -1.78
N HIS A 53 4.27 -11.92 -0.57
CA HIS A 53 2.96 -12.47 -0.23
C HIS A 53 1.79 -11.76 -0.92
N TRP A 54 1.99 -10.53 -1.41
CA TRP A 54 1.00 -9.77 -2.17
C TRP A 54 1.00 -10.14 -3.66
N ASN A 55 2.09 -10.75 -4.15
CA ASN A 55 2.32 -11.06 -5.56
C ASN A 55 2.31 -12.57 -5.82
N ARG A 56 1.54 -13.31 -5.01
CA ARG A 56 1.44 -14.76 -5.14
C ARG A 56 0.46 -15.16 -6.23
#